data_AF-A0A1Y6L7B7-F1
#
_entry.id   AF-A0A1Y6L7B7-F1
#
_cell.length_a   1.000
_cell.length_b   1.000
_cell.length_c   1.000
_cell.angle_alpha   90.00
_cell.angle_beta   90.00
_cell.angle_gamma   90.00
#
_symmetry.space_group_name_H-M   'P 1'
#
loop_
_entity.id
_entity.type
_entity.pdbx_description
1 polymer ?
#
loop_
_entity_poly.entity_id
_entity_poly.type
_entity_poly.pdbx_seq_one_letter_code
_entity_poly.pdbx_strand_id
1 'polypeptide(L)'
;MASTRLFSSSLCHTCRQRLLPAHTTLRAAAFSTTTPLLRDDDALAGLAAIGQRSRGAATTNNTRTAPRSAAPRSFPPSGRTGEGPSISDILDETPGSLFSSDYMDNLSSSGAEELPHRLHIYATKHNTHMTLVQPQRPATQTPSSGISAASASAADMNKKIDVLLSLSAGNIGFRKAGRGSYDAAYQLAAFVLKQIQEKGMLVGHTKLEVVLRGFGAGREACTKALLGAEGSMIRGRIVRVVDATRLKQGGPRSKKPRRLG
;
A
#
# COMPACT_ATOMS: atom_id res chain seq x y z
N MET A 1 44.91 52.51 20.25
CA MET A 1 46.15 51.72 20.20
C MET A 1 45.82 50.28 20.54
N ALA A 2 45.63 49.42 19.55
CA ALA A 2 45.26 48.02 19.75
C ALA A 2 46.49 47.13 19.48
N SER A 3 46.88 46.33 20.47
CA SER A 3 47.94 45.33 20.36
C SER A 3 47.29 43.95 20.41
N THR A 4 47.22 43.27 19.26
CA THR A 4 46.80 41.87 19.14
C THR A 4 48.02 40.98 19.40
N ARG A 5 47.95 40.17 20.45
CA ARG A 5 48.95 39.13 20.75
C ARG A 5 48.77 37.95 19.80
N LEU A 6 49.85 37.59 19.12
CA LEU A 6 50.02 36.32 18.41
C LEU A 6 50.34 35.22 19.43
N PHE A 7 49.59 34.11 19.40
CA PHE A 7 50.06 32.83 19.93
C PHE A 7 49.90 31.75 18.86
N SER A 8 51.05 31.17 18.51
CA SER A 8 51.22 30.04 17.61
C SER A 8 50.77 28.74 18.27
N SER A 9 50.07 27.87 17.53
CA SER A 9 49.93 26.45 17.87
C SER A 9 50.20 25.60 16.63
N SER A 10 51.44 25.12 16.51
CA SER A 10 51.84 24.15 15.48
C SER A 10 51.27 22.77 15.83
N LEU A 11 50.34 22.27 15.01
CA LEU A 11 49.91 20.87 15.05
C LEU A 11 50.92 19.99 14.30
N CYS A 12 51.21 18.79 14.83
CA CYS A 12 52.13 17.85 14.20
C CYS A 12 51.55 17.21 12.93
N HIS A 13 52.44 16.73 12.04
CA HIS A 13 52.08 16.23 10.72
C HIS A 13 51.09 15.05 10.77
N THR A 14 51.20 14.20 11.79
CA THR A 14 50.34 13.03 12.01
C THR A 14 48.90 13.40 12.39
N CYS A 15 48.72 14.45 13.20
CA CYS A 15 47.38 14.92 13.60
C CYS A 15 46.64 15.60 12.44
N ARG A 16 47.36 16.17 11.47
CA ARG A 16 46.77 16.83 10.30
C ARG A 16 46.12 15.84 9.31
N GLN A 17 46.64 14.62 9.22
CA GLN A 17 46.13 13.60 8.28
C GLN A 17 44.86 12.87 8.77
N ARG A 18 44.57 12.88 10.08
CA ARG A 18 43.35 12.26 10.64
C ARG A 18 42.09 13.12 10.55
N LEU A 19 42.23 14.43 10.34
CA LEU A 19 41.12 15.39 10.45
C LEU A 19 40.56 15.87 9.10
N LEU A 20 41.07 15.38 7.96
CA LEU A 20 40.57 15.75 6.63
C LEU A 20 40.04 14.53 5.88
N PRO A 21 38.85 14.60 5.27
CA PRO A 21 38.31 13.51 4.46
C PRO A 21 39.15 13.33 3.18
N ALA A 22 39.52 12.08 2.88
CA ALA A 22 40.33 11.75 1.71
C ALA A 22 39.59 12.11 0.41
N HIS A 23 40.15 13.05 -0.35
CA HIS A 23 39.75 13.32 -1.73
C HIS A 23 40.27 12.20 -2.63
N THR A 24 39.38 11.35 -3.12
CA THR A 24 39.67 10.34 -4.13
C THR A 24 39.98 11.03 -5.46
N THR A 25 41.26 11.14 -5.82
CA THR A 25 41.68 11.56 -7.16
C THR A 25 41.37 10.46 -8.16
N LEU A 26 40.51 10.78 -9.13
CA LEU A 26 40.23 9.99 -10.32
C LEU A 26 41.54 9.64 -11.05
N ARG A 27 41.95 8.37 -11.03
CA ARG A 27 42.86 7.83 -12.04
C ARG A 27 42.04 7.33 -13.21
N ALA A 28 42.30 7.91 -14.39
CA ALA A 28 41.81 7.41 -15.66
C ALA A 28 42.40 6.02 -15.93
N ALA A 29 41.54 5.04 -16.24
CA ALA A 29 41.93 3.77 -16.82
C ALA A 29 41.23 3.60 -18.17
N ALA A 30 42.01 3.14 -19.14
CA ALA A 30 41.73 3.14 -20.56
C ALA A 30 40.66 2.13 -21.00
N PHE A 31 40.10 2.38 -22.19
CA PHE A 31 39.31 1.44 -22.98
C PHE A 31 40.14 0.20 -23.36
N SER A 32 39.56 -1.00 -23.31
CA SER A 32 39.37 -1.86 -24.51
C SER A 32 38.88 -3.29 -24.18
N THR A 33 37.99 -3.76 -25.06
CA THR A 33 37.76 -5.14 -25.56
C THR A 33 37.03 -6.21 -24.72
N THR A 34 35.97 -6.72 -25.36
CA THR A 34 35.10 -7.86 -25.09
C THR A 34 35.77 -9.22 -25.35
N THR A 35 35.31 -10.29 -24.67
CA THR A 35 34.87 -11.59 -25.24
C THR A 35 34.19 -12.48 -24.16
N PRO A 36 33.39 -13.51 -24.52
CA PRO A 36 32.20 -13.90 -23.76
C PRO A 36 32.18 -15.36 -23.18
N LEU A 37 31.08 -15.64 -22.47
CA LEU A 37 30.45 -16.94 -22.12
C LEU A 37 31.13 -17.87 -21.08
N LEU A 38 30.38 -18.27 -20.04
CA LEU A 38 29.76 -19.61 -19.91
C LEU A 38 28.81 -19.71 -18.68
N ARG A 39 27.74 -20.50 -18.89
CA ARG A 39 26.75 -21.11 -17.98
C ARG A 39 27.41 -22.10 -16.99
N ASP A 40 26.86 -22.65 -15.90
CA ASP A 40 25.54 -22.82 -15.25
C ASP A 40 25.82 -23.13 -13.73
N ASP A 41 24.80 -22.93 -12.88
CA ASP A 41 24.39 -23.64 -11.65
C ASP A 41 25.29 -23.90 -10.40
N ASP A 42 24.58 -23.81 -9.26
CA ASP A 42 24.76 -24.42 -7.91
C ASP A 42 25.51 -23.75 -6.73
N ALA A 43 24.72 -23.66 -5.65
CA ALA A 43 25.02 -23.89 -4.24
C ALA A 43 25.85 -22.88 -3.40
N LEU A 44 25.10 -22.12 -2.59
CA LEU A 44 25.10 -22.21 -1.13
C LEU A 44 26.44 -22.53 -0.42
N ALA A 45 27.20 -21.49 -0.08
CA ALA A 45 28.07 -21.49 1.10
C ALA A 45 28.48 -20.05 1.46
N GLY A 46 28.19 -19.60 2.68
CA GLY A 46 28.84 -18.40 3.21
C GLY A 46 27.99 -17.42 4.02
N LEU A 47 27.01 -17.89 4.80
CA LEU A 47 26.35 -17.07 5.83
C LEU A 47 26.24 -17.87 7.13
N ALA A 48 27.40 -18.19 7.71
CA ALA A 48 27.52 -18.69 9.06
C ALA A 48 28.68 -17.97 9.75
N ALA A 49 28.36 -16.90 10.47
CA ALA A 49 29.02 -16.45 11.70
C ALA A 49 28.67 -14.96 11.94
N ILE A 50 27.81 -14.71 12.92
CA ILE A 50 28.05 -13.84 14.08
C ILE A 50 26.78 -13.95 14.93
N GLY A 51 26.80 -14.95 15.80
CA GLY A 51 25.95 -14.98 16.97
C GLY A 51 26.59 -14.18 18.10
N GLN A 52 25.74 -13.90 19.08
CA GLN A 52 26.05 -13.63 20.49
C GLN A 52 26.54 -12.23 20.84
N ARG A 53 25.64 -11.46 21.46
CA ARG A 53 25.89 -10.98 22.82
C ARG A 53 24.61 -10.87 23.64
N SER A 54 24.79 -11.27 24.88
CA SER A 54 23.86 -11.67 25.92
C SER A 54 23.44 -10.53 26.86
N ARG A 55 22.26 -10.72 27.46
CA ARG A 55 21.90 -10.50 28.88
C ARG A 55 21.88 -9.08 29.47
N GLY A 56 20.75 -8.77 30.10
CA GLY A 56 20.62 -7.78 31.17
C GLY A 56 19.19 -7.71 31.70
N ALA A 57 18.92 -8.41 32.81
CA ALA A 57 17.66 -8.36 33.54
C ALA A 57 17.62 -7.16 34.50
N ALA A 58 16.45 -6.57 34.73
CA ALA A 58 16.17 -5.76 35.90
C ALA A 58 14.68 -5.77 36.26
N THR A 59 14.40 -6.38 37.41
CA THR A 59 13.15 -6.35 38.18
C THR A 59 12.94 -4.97 38.79
N THR A 60 11.74 -4.40 38.74
CA THR A 60 11.23 -3.49 39.78
C THR A 60 9.70 -3.53 39.85
N ASN A 61 9.19 -3.78 41.06
CA ASN A 61 7.78 -3.70 41.43
C ASN A 61 7.35 -2.24 41.56
N ASN A 62 6.10 -1.91 41.19
CA ASN A 62 5.41 -0.81 41.87
C ASN A 62 3.88 -0.98 41.86
N THR A 63 3.34 -1.16 43.06
CA THR A 63 1.93 -1.05 43.43
C THR A 63 1.60 0.42 43.75
N ARG A 64 0.43 0.91 43.31
CA ARG A 64 -0.28 2.10 43.85
C ARG A 64 -1.69 2.17 43.22
N THR A 65 -2.71 1.68 43.91
CA THR A 65 -3.73 2.43 44.71
C THR A 65 -4.53 3.50 43.93
N ALA A 66 -5.83 3.24 43.82
CA ALA A 66 -6.89 4.13 43.35
C ALA A 66 -7.25 5.23 44.37
N PRO A 67 -8.01 6.25 43.93
CA PRO A 67 -9.18 6.68 44.70
C PRO A 67 -10.47 6.82 43.86
N ARG A 68 -11.59 6.74 44.59
CA ARG A 68 -12.99 6.72 44.13
C ARG A 68 -13.59 8.13 43.91
N SER A 69 -14.71 8.12 43.18
CA SER A 69 -15.96 8.90 43.36
C SER A 69 -16.24 10.09 42.42
N ALA A 70 -17.27 9.92 41.58
CA ALA A 70 -18.35 10.89 41.33
C ALA A 70 -19.55 10.19 40.63
N ALA A 71 -20.76 10.54 41.05
CA ALA A 71 -22.04 9.87 40.89
C ALA A 71 -22.78 10.19 39.53
N PRO A 72 -23.96 9.60 39.25
CA PRO A 72 -24.51 9.40 37.91
C PRO A 72 -25.30 10.60 37.37
N ARG A 73 -25.43 10.70 36.03
CA ARG A 73 -26.36 11.63 35.38
C ARG A 73 -27.31 10.89 34.43
N SER A 74 -28.57 11.28 34.56
CA SER A 74 -29.80 10.81 33.94
C SER A 74 -29.92 11.12 32.43
N PHE A 75 -30.59 10.22 31.71
CA PHE A 75 -31.06 10.39 30.32
C PHE A 75 -32.22 11.40 30.20
N PRO A 76 -32.42 11.99 29.01
CA PRO A 76 -33.77 12.28 28.49
C PRO A 76 -34.08 11.45 27.21
N PRO A 77 -35.37 11.16 26.93
CA PRO A 77 -35.79 10.29 25.83
C PRO A 77 -36.26 11.05 24.58
N SER A 78 -35.99 10.51 23.39
CA SER A 78 -36.82 10.75 22.19
C SER A 78 -36.50 9.77 21.04
N GLY A 79 -37.35 8.75 20.91
CA GLY A 79 -37.98 8.32 19.66
C GLY A 79 -37.15 7.77 18.49
N ARG A 80 -36.99 6.44 18.43
CA ARG A 80 -37.32 5.68 17.21
C ARG A 80 -37.49 4.18 17.55
N THR A 81 -38.67 3.67 17.20
CA THR A 81 -39.12 2.29 17.31
C THR A 81 -38.27 1.35 16.48
N GLY A 82 -37.86 0.25 17.10
CA GLY A 82 -37.15 -0.86 16.49
C GLY A 82 -36.91 -1.88 17.59
N GLU A 83 -37.97 -2.57 17.99
CA GLU A 83 -37.89 -3.67 18.94
C GLU A 83 -36.93 -4.72 18.37
N GLY A 84 -35.84 -4.98 19.10
CA GLY A 84 -35.07 -6.19 18.86
C GLY A 84 -35.94 -7.41 19.18
N PRO A 85 -35.69 -8.56 18.55
CA PRO A 85 -36.51 -9.75 18.77
C PRO A 85 -36.54 -10.09 20.26
N SER A 86 -37.75 -10.34 20.77
CA SER A 86 -37.95 -10.66 22.17
C SER A 86 -37.42 -12.08 22.45
N ILE A 87 -36.99 -12.34 23.67
CA ILE A 87 -36.47 -13.67 24.07
C ILE A 87 -37.49 -14.79 23.82
N SER A 88 -38.78 -14.46 23.81
CA SER A 88 -39.88 -15.35 23.43
C SER A 88 -39.85 -15.78 21.96
N ASP A 89 -39.43 -14.91 21.04
CA ASP A 89 -39.40 -15.20 19.59
C ASP A 89 -38.24 -16.14 19.22
N ILE A 90 -37.21 -16.23 20.07
CA ILE A 90 -36.04 -17.10 19.88
C ILE A 90 -36.34 -18.55 20.31
N LEU A 91 -37.33 -18.75 21.19
CA LEU A 91 -37.62 -20.06 21.77
C LEU A 91 -38.73 -20.84 21.04
N ASP A 92 -39.44 -20.21 20.09
CA ASP A 92 -40.59 -20.83 19.39
C ASP A 92 -40.28 -21.31 17.96
N GLU A 93 -39.01 -21.33 17.56
CA GLU A 93 -38.61 -21.66 16.20
C GLU A 93 -38.35 -23.16 16.00
N THR A 94 -39.25 -23.79 15.24
CA THR A 94 -39.06 -25.13 14.64
C THR A 94 -37.69 -25.26 13.94
N PRO A 95 -37.01 -26.41 14.04
CA PRO A 95 -35.60 -26.60 13.65
C PRO A 95 -35.27 -26.40 12.15
N GLY A 96 -36.27 -26.15 11.29
CA GLY A 96 -36.09 -25.86 9.87
C GLY A 96 -35.66 -24.41 9.56
N SER A 97 -35.90 -23.47 10.48
CA SER A 97 -35.58 -22.04 10.30
C SER A 97 -34.12 -21.69 10.56
N LEU A 98 -33.39 -22.58 11.25
CA LEU A 98 -31.94 -22.47 11.46
C LEU A 98 -31.11 -22.50 10.16
N PHE A 99 -31.71 -22.89 9.03
CA PHE A 99 -31.08 -22.92 7.71
C PHE A 99 -31.50 -21.75 6.81
N SER A 100 -32.22 -20.76 7.34
CA SER A 100 -32.58 -19.58 6.55
C SER A 100 -31.31 -18.86 6.06
N SER A 101 -31.25 -18.59 4.76
CA SER A 101 -30.13 -17.89 4.08
C SER A 101 -29.76 -16.59 4.77
N ASP A 102 -30.76 -15.93 5.36
CA ASP A 102 -30.61 -14.65 6.03
C ASP A 102 -29.74 -14.74 7.28
N TYR A 103 -29.70 -15.90 7.96
CA TYR A 103 -28.86 -16.11 9.14
C TYR A 103 -27.41 -16.43 8.75
N MET A 104 -27.20 -17.17 7.65
CA MET A 104 -25.85 -17.41 7.10
C MET A 104 -25.23 -16.15 6.47
N ASP A 105 -26.03 -15.31 5.80
CA ASP A 105 -25.58 -14.01 5.29
C ASP A 105 -25.24 -13.05 6.44
N ASN A 106 -25.99 -13.05 7.55
CA ASN A 106 -25.66 -12.23 8.72
C ASN A 106 -24.48 -12.78 9.54
N LEU A 107 -24.27 -14.10 9.60
CA LEU A 107 -23.12 -14.70 10.30
C LEU A 107 -21.81 -14.54 9.53
N SER A 108 -21.88 -14.57 8.19
CA SER A 108 -20.75 -14.20 7.32
C SER A 108 -20.53 -12.67 7.27
N SER A 109 -21.57 -11.88 7.52
CA SER A 109 -21.52 -10.44 7.78
C SER A 109 -21.23 -10.12 9.25
N SER A 110 -20.37 -10.92 9.90
CA SER A 110 -19.88 -10.64 11.25
C SER A 110 -18.91 -9.45 11.26
N GLY A 111 -19.49 -8.23 11.23
CA GLY A 111 -19.07 -7.08 12.02
C GLY A 111 -17.72 -6.41 11.73
N ALA A 112 -16.92 -6.87 10.77
CA ALA A 112 -15.79 -6.10 10.28
C ALA A 112 -16.30 -5.14 9.20
N GLU A 113 -16.37 -3.84 9.50
CA GLU A 113 -16.52 -2.77 8.50
C GLU A 113 -15.62 -3.10 7.29
N GLU A 114 -16.20 -3.63 6.22
CA GLU A 114 -15.43 -4.11 5.08
C GLU A 114 -14.88 -2.90 4.34
N LEU A 115 -13.60 -2.64 4.59
CA LEU A 115 -12.87 -1.56 3.95
C LEU A 115 -12.99 -1.71 2.43
N PRO A 116 -13.29 -0.62 1.70
CA PRO A 116 -13.48 -0.70 0.27
C PRO A 116 -12.18 -1.13 -0.43
N HIS A 117 -12.35 -1.87 -1.53
CA HIS A 117 -11.27 -2.12 -2.48
C HIS A 117 -10.80 -0.79 -3.07
N ARG A 118 -9.53 -0.69 -3.45
CA ARG A 118 -8.99 0.54 -4.04
C ARG A 118 -8.56 0.30 -5.48
N LEU A 119 -9.12 1.09 -6.39
CA LEU A 119 -8.65 1.21 -7.75
C LEU A 119 -7.73 2.42 -7.86
N HIS A 120 -6.42 2.17 -7.84
CA HIS A 120 -5.41 3.19 -8.05
C HIS A 120 -5.23 3.48 -9.53
N ILE A 121 -5.38 4.74 -9.91
CA ILE A 121 -5.12 5.26 -11.26
C ILE A 121 -3.98 6.26 -11.16
N TYR A 122 -2.79 5.85 -11.60
CA TYR A 122 -1.61 6.71 -11.62
C TYR A 122 -1.31 7.15 -13.06
N ALA A 123 -1.64 8.41 -13.35
CA ALA A 123 -1.48 9.02 -14.66
C ALA A 123 -0.27 9.97 -14.66
N THR A 124 0.79 9.58 -15.38
CA THR A 124 1.97 10.41 -15.61
C THR A 124 1.94 11.02 -17.01
N LYS A 125 2.88 11.92 -17.32
CA LYS A 125 3.05 12.46 -18.68
C LYS A 125 3.32 11.38 -19.73
N HIS A 126 3.93 10.26 -19.36
CA HIS A 126 4.50 9.31 -20.32
C HIS A 126 3.91 7.90 -20.22
N ASN A 127 2.99 7.66 -19.28
CA ASN A 127 2.33 6.38 -19.09
C ASN A 127 1.17 6.51 -18.08
N THR A 128 0.29 5.52 -18.11
CA THR A 128 -0.81 5.35 -17.15
C THR A 128 -0.73 3.95 -16.55
N HIS A 129 -0.92 3.86 -15.23
CA HIS A 129 -0.93 2.62 -14.48
C HIS A 129 -2.25 2.49 -13.73
N MET A 130 -2.88 1.32 -13.82
CA MET A 130 -4.09 0.98 -13.07
C MET A 130 -3.81 -0.23 -12.20
N THR A 131 -4.11 -0.11 -10.91
CA THR A 131 -3.87 -1.18 -9.94
C THR A 131 -5.09 -1.34 -9.06
N LEU A 132 -5.70 -2.53 -9.09
CA LEU A 132 -6.77 -2.91 -8.16
C LEU A 132 -6.13 -3.60 -6.95
N VAL A 133 -6.50 -3.13 -5.77
CA VAL A 133 -5.95 -3.57 -4.48
C VAL A 133 -7.10 -3.93 -3.54
N GLN A 134 -7.00 -5.09 -2.91
CA GLN A 134 -7.92 -5.50 -1.85
C GLN A 134 -7.56 -4.81 -0.53
N PRO A 135 -8.56 -4.57 0.34
CA PRO A 135 -8.26 -4.12 1.68
C PRO A 135 -7.32 -5.11 2.37
N GLN A 136 -6.48 -4.53 3.19
CA GLN A 136 -5.43 -5.18 3.94
C GLN A 136 -6.01 -6.21 4.93
N ARG A 137 -6.03 -7.50 4.55
CA ARG A 137 -6.50 -8.62 5.37
C ARG A 137 -5.38 -9.68 5.52
N PRO A 138 -5.27 -10.43 6.64
CA PRO A 138 -4.30 -11.52 6.77
C PRO A 138 -4.43 -12.52 5.61
N ALA A 139 -3.29 -13.04 5.10
CA ALA A 139 -3.25 -13.88 3.88
C ALA A 139 -4.18 -15.09 3.95
N THR A 140 -4.40 -15.64 5.15
CA THR A 140 -5.33 -16.72 5.45
C THR A 140 -6.77 -16.45 5.02
N GLN A 141 -7.17 -15.17 5.01
CA GLN A 141 -8.54 -14.75 4.70
C GLN A 141 -8.63 -14.01 3.35
N THR A 142 -7.53 -13.91 2.59
CA THR A 142 -7.52 -13.33 1.25
C THR A 142 -7.65 -14.44 0.20
N PRO A 143 -8.67 -14.44 -0.67
CA PRO A 143 -8.84 -15.47 -1.69
C PRO A 143 -7.69 -15.56 -2.70
N SER A 144 -6.94 -14.46 -2.87
CA SER A 144 -5.87 -14.34 -3.86
C SER A 144 -4.49 -14.85 -3.39
N SER A 145 -4.33 -15.19 -2.10
CA SER A 145 -3.03 -15.61 -1.56
C SER A 145 -2.69 -17.06 -1.92
N GLY A 146 -3.68 -17.88 -2.26
CA GLY A 146 -3.51 -19.32 -2.49
C GLY A 146 -3.14 -20.10 -1.22
N ILE A 147 -3.19 -19.46 -0.04
CA ILE A 147 -2.80 -20.04 1.26
C ILE A 147 -4.08 -20.20 2.09
N SER A 148 -4.44 -21.43 2.42
CA SER A 148 -5.58 -21.72 3.27
C SER A 148 -5.20 -21.64 4.76
N ALA A 149 -6.18 -21.42 5.63
CA ALA A 149 -5.96 -21.34 7.09
C ALA A 149 -5.24 -22.57 7.67
N ALA A 150 -5.41 -23.74 7.05
CA ALA A 150 -4.83 -24.99 7.49
C ALA A 150 -3.33 -25.13 7.15
N SER A 151 -2.81 -24.44 6.14
CA SER A 151 -1.42 -24.56 5.67
C SER A 151 -0.56 -23.31 5.92
N ALA A 152 -1.12 -22.28 6.57
CA ALA A 152 -0.45 -21.02 6.79
C ALA A 152 0.62 -21.14 7.89
N SER A 153 1.88 -20.83 7.54
CA SER A 153 2.96 -20.68 8.52
C SER A 153 2.82 -19.35 9.28
N ALA A 154 3.47 -19.21 10.45
CA ALA A 154 3.43 -17.94 11.21
C ALA A 154 3.93 -16.72 10.42
N ALA A 155 4.81 -16.94 9.43
CA ALA A 155 5.26 -15.90 8.50
C ALA A 155 4.19 -15.54 7.46
N ASP A 156 3.40 -16.53 7.00
CA ASP A 156 2.29 -16.30 6.07
C ASP A 156 1.11 -15.55 6.73
N MET A 157 0.92 -15.75 8.03
CA MET A 157 -0.07 -14.98 8.81
C MET A 157 0.22 -13.47 8.78
N ASN A 158 1.50 -13.08 8.70
CA ASN A 158 1.92 -11.68 8.67
C ASN A 158 2.19 -11.17 7.25
N LYS A 159 2.24 -12.07 6.25
CA LYS A 159 2.43 -11.72 4.85
C LYS A 159 1.15 -11.09 4.33
N LYS A 160 1.29 -9.90 3.76
CA LYS A 160 0.17 -9.09 3.31
C LYS A 160 0.27 -8.93 1.81
N ILE A 161 -0.54 -9.70 1.08
CA ILE A 161 -0.63 -9.60 -0.37
C ILE A 161 -1.94 -8.89 -0.70
N ASP A 162 -1.83 -7.70 -1.26
CA ASP A 162 -2.94 -6.78 -1.42
C ASP A 162 -3.27 -6.50 -2.90
N VAL A 163 -2.29 -6.58 -3.80
CA VAL A 163 -2.50 -6.28 -5.22
C VAL A 163 -3.20 -7.45 -5.92
N LEU A 164 -4.38 -7.16 -6.47
CA LEU A 164 -5.20 -8.09 -7.25
C LEU A 164 -4.85 -8.06 -8.74
N LEU A 165 -4.74 -6.85 -9.30
CA LEU A 165 -4.44 -6.63 -10.71
C LEU A 165 -3.58 -5.38 -10.84
N SER A 166 -2.50 -5.44 -11.61
CA SER A 166 -1.66 -4.29 -11.90
C SER A 166 -1.28 -4.27 -13.37
N LEU A 167 -1.83 -3.31 -14.11
CA LEU A 167 -1.62 -3.17 -15.54
C LEU A 167 -1.23 -1.73 -15.89
N SER A 168 -0.53 -1.58 -17.00
CA SER A 168 -0.15 -0.29 -17.57
C SER A 168 -0.45 -0.27 -19.06
N ALA A 169 -0.46 0.92 -19.68
CA ALA A 169 -0.72 1.04 -21.12
C ALA A 169 0.30 0.24 -21.97
N GLY A 170 1.51 0.03 -21.44
CA GLY A 170 2.52 -0.82 -22.08
C GLY A 170 2.16 -2.31 -22.15
N ASN A 171 1.32 -2.81 -21.24
CA ASN A 171 0.89 -4.22 -21.23
C ASN A 171 -0.06 -4.55 -22.40
N ILE A 172 -0.79 -3.57 -22.91
CA ILE A 172 -1.75 -3.72 -24.02
C ILE A 172 -1.05 -3.64 -25.38
N GLY A 173 0.24 -3.30 -25.39
CA GLY A 173 1.06 -3.25 -26.59
C GLY A 173 1.53 -1.85 -26.97
N PHE A 174 1.08 -0.79 -26.30
CA PHE A 174 1.56 0.56 -26.59
C PHE A 174 3.05 0.71 -26.23
N ARG A 175 3.88 1.05 -27.22
CA ARG A 175 5.33 1.21 -27.04
C ARG A 175 5.74 2.69 -27.01
N LYS A 176 6.80 2.97 -26.25
CA LYS A 176 7.50 4.26 -26.20
C LYS A 176 6.54 5.46 -26.01
N ALA A 177 6.53 6.42 -26.92
CA ALA A 177 5.73 7.64 -26.81
C ALA A 177 4.22 7.37 -26.81
N GLY A 178 3.77 6.32 -27.52
CA GLY A 178 2.36 6.00 -27.67
C GLY A 178 1.65 5.65 -26.37
N ARG A 179 2.36 5.20 -25.33
CA ARG A 179 1.76 4.81 -24.04
C ARG A 179 1.32 6.00 -23.16
N GLY A 180 1.73 7.22 -23.51
CA GLY A 180 1.33 8.45 -22.81
C GLY A 180 0.09 9.13 -23.42
N SER A 181 -0.45 8.59 -24.52
CA SER A 181 -1.61 9.17 -25.20
C SER A 181 -2.90 8.95 -24.39
N TYR A 182 -3.90 9.77 -24.69
CA TYR A 182 -5.24 9.64 -24.11
C TYR A 182 -5.90 8.30 -24.49
N ASP A 183 -5.83 7.94 -25.77
CA ASP A 183 -6.42 6.70 -26.30
C ASP A 183 -5.82 5.44 -25.66
N ALA A 184 -4.49 5.39 -25.49
CA ALA A 184 -3.83 4.26 -24.85
C ALA A 184 -4.31 4.03 -23.40
N ALA A 185 -4.61 5.12 -22.68
CA ALA A 185 -5.14 5.04 -21.33
C ALA A 185 -6.63 4.66 -21.29
N TYR A 186 -7.42 5.08 -22.28
CA TYR A 186 -8.82 4.70 -22.42
C TYR A 186 -8.95 3.19 -22.68
N GLN A 187 -8.16 2.66 -23.62
CA GLN A 187 -8.10 1.22 -23.91
C GLN A 187 -7.62 0.41 -22.70
N LEU A 188 -6.67 0.96 -21.91
CA LEU A 188 -6.27 0.36 -20.63
C LEU A 188 -7.39 0.28 -19.62
N ALA A 189 -8.13 1.37 -19.45
CA ALA A 189 -9.26 1.36 -18.54
C ALA A 189 -10.31 0.34 -18.97
N ALA A 190 -10.71 0.32 -20.25
CA ALA A 190 -11.66 -0.66 -20.77
C ALA A 190 -11.19 -2.10 -20.53
N PHE A 191 -9.93 -2.40 -20.85
CA PHE A 191 -9.35 -3.73 -20.62
C PHE A 191 -9.33 -4.11 -19.14
N VAL A 192 -8.91 -3.21 -18.25
CA VAL A 192 -8.86 -3.46 -16.81
C VAL A 192 -10.28 -3.69 -16.25
N LEU A 193 -11.25 -2.87 -16.62
CA LEU A 193 -12.64 -3.00 -16.16
C LEU A 193 -13.26 -4.31 -16.63
N LYS A 194 -13.01 -4.69 -17.89
CA LYS A 194 -13.41 -6.00 -18.43
C LYS A 194 -12.77 -7.16 -17.67
N GLN A 195 -11.47 -7.09 -17.37
CA GLN A 195 -10.78 -8.11 -16.58
C GLN A 195 -11.33 -8.22 -15.15
N ILE A 196 -11.74 -7.10 -14.55
CA ILE A 196 -12.37 -7.09 -13.22
C ILE A 196 -13.73 -7.80 -13.25
N GLN A 197 -14.50 -7.58 -14.32
CA GLN A 197 -15.79 -8.25 -14.54
C GLN A 197 -15.60 -9.76 -14.79
N GLU A 198 -14.72 -10.14 -15.71
CA GLU A 198 -14.49 -11.53 -16.09
C GLU A 198 -13.93 -12.37 -14.94
N LYS A 199 -12.98 -11.82 -14.17
CA LYS A 199 -12.39 -12.51 -13.03
C LYS A 199 -13.27 -12.49 -11.78
N GLY A 200 -14.39 -11.78 -11.80
CA GLY A 200 -15.28 -11.66 -10.65
C GLY A 200 -14.59 -11.09 -9.41
N MET A 201 -13.63 -10.16 -9.58
CA MET A 201 -12.83 -9.66 -8.44
C MET A 201 -13.64 -8.80 -7.46
N LEU A 202 -14.87 -8.43 -7.85
CA LEU A 202 -15.81 -7.64 -7.08
C LEU A 202 -17.12 -8.42 -6.80
N VAL A 203 -17.07 -9.75 -6.70
CA VAL A 203 -18.27 -10.54 -6.32
C VAL A 203 -18.67 -10.18 -4.87
N GLY A 204 -19.98 -10.16 -4.58
CA GLY A 204 -20.49 -9.96 -3.21
C GLY A 204 -20.62 -8.50 -2.71
N HIS A 205 -21.05 -7.55 -3.56
CA HIS A 205 -21.31 -6.15 -3.16
C HIS A 205 -20.13 -5.40 -2.53
N THR A 206 -18.91 -5.75 -2.92
CA THR A 206 -17.71 -5.07 -2.42
C THR A 206 -17.68 -3.61 -2.85
N LYS A 207 -17.51 -2.72 -1.86
CA LYS A 207 -17.37 -1.28 -2.06
C LYS A 207 -16.04 -0.97 -2.74
N LEU A 208 -16.03 -0.01 -3.67
CA LEU A 208 -14.84 0.42 -4.41
C LEU A 208 -14.53 1.90 -4.14
N GLU A 209 -13.26 2.21 -3.91
CA GLU A 209 -12.72 3.56 -3.83
C GLU A 209 -11.78 3.79 -5.02
N VAL A 210 -12.02 4.85 -5.79
CA VAL A 210 -11.15 5.22 -6.91
C VAL A 210 -10.14 6.26 -6.43
N VAL A 211 -8.85 5.95 -6.55
CA VAL A 211 -7.75 6.82 -6.12
C VAL A 211 -7.03 7.34 -7.35
N LEU A 212 -7.19 8.62 -7.66
CA LEU A 212 -6.53 9.31 -8.76
C LEU A 212 -5.20 9.87 -8.29
N ARG A 213 -4.14 9.72 -9.12
CA ARG A 213 -2.84 10.33 -8.86
C ARG A 213 -2.21 10.82 -10.14
N GLY A 214 -1.74 12.07 -10.10
CA GLY A 214 -1.13 12.75 -11.24
C GLY A 214 -2.16 13.47 -12.12
N PHE A 215 -1.65 14.23 -13.09
CA PHE A 215 -2.43 15.05 -14.02
C PHE A 215 -2.04 14.75 -15.48
N GLY A 216 -1.66 13.51 -15.77
CA GLY A 216 -1.44 13.07 -17.16
C GLY A 216 -2.76 12.90 -17.92
N ALA A 217 -2.70 12.87 -19.26
CA ALA A 217 -3.87 12.69 -20.13
C ALA A 217 -4.68 11.42 -19.79
N GLY A 218 -4.02 10.39 -19.27
CA GLY A 218 -4.70 9.16 -18.85
C GLY A 218 -5.67 9.32 -17.69
N ARG A 219 -5.56 10.36 -16.85
CA ARG A 219 -6.52 10.60 -15.75
C ARG A 219 -7.92 10.87 -16.30
N GLU A 220 -8.01 11.73 -17.30
CA GLU A 220 -9.28 12.07 -17.95
C GLU A 220 -9.82 10.88 -18.73
N ALA A 221 -8.94 10.14 -19.42
CA ALA A 221 -9.31 8.95 -20.17
C ALA A 221 -9.93 7.88 -19.27
N CYS A 222 -9.28 7.54 -18.15
CA CYS A 222 -9.80 6.54 -17.21
C CYS A 222 -11.10 7.02 -16.54
N THR A 223 -11.22 8.32 -16.22
CA THR A 223 -12.45 8.89 -15.64
C THR A 223 -13.61 8.77 -16.62
N LYS A 224 -13.38 9.05 -17.91
CA LYS A 224 -14.40 8.88 -18.96
C LYS A 224 -14.76 7.42 -19.19
N ALA A 225 -13.80 6.50 -19.16
CA ALA A 225 -14.08 5.07 -19.27
C ALA A 225 -14.93 4.56 -18.10
N LEU A 226 -14.65 5.01 -16.86
CA LEU A 226 -15.43 4.67 -15.67
C LEU A 226 -16.87 5.22 -15.73
N LEU A 227 -17.06 6.41 -16.28
CA LEU A 227 -18.38 7.04 -16.41
C LEU A 227 -19.17 6.54 -17.63
N GLY A 228 -18.47 6.05 -18.66
CA GLY A 228 -19.04 5.53 -19.91
C GLY A 228 -19.57 4.11 -19.78
N ALA A 229 -19.77 3.47 -20.94
CA ALA A 229 -20.35 2.12 -21.02
C ALA A 229 -19.44 1.04 -20.38
N GLU A 230 -18.12 1.15 -20.56
CA GLU A 230 -17.13 0.20 -20.04
C GLU A 230 -17.16 0.08 -18.51
N GLY A 231 -17.51 1.17 -17.82
CA GLY A 231 -17.61 1.23 -16.37
C GLY A 231 -19.01 0.97 -15.80
N SER A 232 -20.02 0.70 -16.63
CA SER A 232 -21.44 0.65 -16.21
C SER A 232 -21.68 -0.30 -15.03
N MET A 233 -21.10 -1.52 -15.07
CA MET A 233 -21.27 -2.52 -14.01
C MET A 233 -20.54 -2.14 -12.71
N ILE A 234 -19.41 -1.43 -12.80
CA ILE A 234 -18.56 -1.10 -11.65
C ILE A 234 -18.99 0.22 -11.00
N ARG A 235 -19.58 1.14 -11.77
CA ARG A 235 -19.98 2.48 -11.32
C ARG A 235 -20.88 2.47 -10.09
N GLY A 236 -21.82 1.53 -10.01
CA GLY A 236 -22.73 1.40 -8.86
C GLY A 236 -22.06 1.00 -7.54
N ARG A 237 -20.80 0.55 -7.59
CA ARG A 237 -20.03 0.11 -6.40
C ARG A 237 -19.05 1.16 -5.90
N ILE A 238 -18.86 2.26 -6.64
CA ILE A 238 -17.92 3.31 -6.28
C ILE A 238 -18.52 4.14 -5.15
N VAL A 239 -17.92 4.05 -3.96
CA VAL A 239 -18.36 4.80 -2.77
C VAL A 239 -17.63 6.15 -2.68
N ARG A 240 -16.36 6.19 -3.08
CA ARG A 240 -15.51 7.37 -2.89
C ARG A 240 -14.53 7.55 -4.03
N VAL A 241 -14.30 8.80 -4.40
CA VAL A 241 -13.24 9.21 -5.33
C VAL A 241 -12.26 10.10 -4.57
N VAL A 242 -10.99 9.74 -4.57
CA VAL A 242 -9.93 10.44 -3.84
C VAL A 242 -8.84 10.86 -4.80
N ASP A 243 -8.41 12.13 -4.71
CA ASP A 243 -7.16 12.56 -5.34
C ASP A 243 -6.01 12.45 -4.35
N ALA A 244 -5.04 11.59 -4.65
CA ALA A 244 -3.82 11.36 -3.88
C ALA A 244 -2.57 11.84 -4.63
N THR A 245 -2.69 12.94 -5.39
CA THR A 245 -1.55 13.66 -5.97
C THR A 245 -0.56 14.09 -4.89
N ARG A 246 0.72 13.71 -5.07
CA ARG A 246 1.75 13.98 -4.07
C ARG A 246 2.30 15.39 -4.26
N LEU A 247 2.13 16.23 -3.24
CA LEU A 247 2.75 17.54 -3.12
C LEU A 247 3.82 17.49 -2.02
N LYS A 248 4.94 18.17 -2.23
CA LYS A 248 6.02 18.28 -1.24
C LYS A 248 5.99 19.65 -0.58
N GLN A 249 6.03 19.69 0.75
CA GLN A 249 6.26 20.92 1.52
C GLN A 249 7.77 21.04 1.75
N GLY A 250 8.45 21.92 1.03
CA GLY A 250 9.88 22.21 1.23
C GLY A 250 10.89 21.07 0.95
N GLY A 251 10.44 19.86 0.56
CA GLY A 251 11.27 18.67 0.34
C GLY A 251 12.38 18.80 -0.73
N PRO A 252 12.97 17.68 -1.21
CA PRO A 252 14.21 17.72 -2.02
C PRO A 252 14.08 18.62 -3.25
N ARG A 253 15.15 19.37 -3.57
CA ARG A 253 15.18 20.32 -4.70
C ARG A 253 14.79 19.63 -6.02
N SER A 254 13.88 20.25 -6.77
CA SER A 254 13.50 19.76 -8.11
C SER A 254 14.65 19.88 -9.11
N LYS A 255 14.62 19.06 -10.17
CA LYS A 255 15.58 19.19 -11.29
C LYS A 255 15.51 20.60 -11.87
N LYS A 256 16.67 21.12 -12.29
CA LYS A 256 16.76 22.45 -12.93
C LYS A 256 15.80 22.56 -14.13
N PRO A 257 15.17 23.72 -14.35
CA PRO A 257 14.36 23.95 -15.54
C PRO A 257 15.12 23.62 -16.83
N ARG A 258 14.43 23.01 -17.79
CA ARG A 258 15.00 22.69 -19.11
C ARG A 258 14.96 23.93 -20.00
N ARG A 259 16.01 24.16 -20.79
CA ARG A 259 16.04 25.14 -21.87
C ARG A 259 15.50 24.44 -23.12
N LEU A 260 14.24 24.70 -23.48
CA LEU A 260 13.55 23.99 -24.56
C LEU A 260 13.47 24.79 -25.87
N GLY A 261 13.99 26.03 -25.89
CA GLY A 261 13.80 26.98 -26.99
C GLY A 261 12.84 28.06 -26.54
#